data_AF-A0A1E7F467-F1
#
_entry.id   AF-A0A1E7F467-F1
#
_cell.length_a   1.000
_cell.length_b   1.000
_cell.length_c   1.000
_cell.angle_alpha   90.00
_cell.angle_beta   90.00
_cell.angle_gamma   90.00
#
_symmetry.space_group_name_H-M   'P 1'
#
loop_
_entity.id
_entity.type
_entity.pdbx_description
1 polymer ?
#
loop_
_entity_poly.entity_id
_entity_poly.type
_entity_poly.pdbx_seq_one_letter_code
_entity_poly.pdbx_strand_id
1 'polypeptide(L)'
;MQLQQQYDDMTHYSSVAADSSSLYYLNSSIERFTEEVIEQNYSSVAAYADTPTSLFVLTSSQKTLNACVPRIGGIITCLCALCMLIMAWKRRNRLFHRLVLGMSIHLLLKGIFSIIGMAAIPIGEINAIGNIGNITTCSIQGFVIYVCSMTSLFYYCSFSVYSFVGVLHNFEKEKYMWVEKYIHAIVHTYPIGSALYILRKQSFNAMTYGFCFIGNAPMGCVYSDDIPCERGPTTFGKLIHVYLFWMVPLVLELVFPTTVMMILYYMIKQRQDKIFMNVAIFKKQAIMYLFALYWTVLPFLLITLLHSAAPNKKDKFFSLFAFAQLNISLFALWAMLSYFYFSFKRKLTNVPSGTTNTNATTTSVENNTTNGVVPTTNTEQRKNKDFLFRSEEFIIEEPPTTTTDGIITTAAIPHEQQQRKYSFNIFDGTNASSAFADFVHDGDSDDENYDQEITDHWAAVQDHI
;
A
#
# COMPACT_ATOMS: atom_id res chain seq x y z
N MET A 1 39.28 -5.33 16.64
CA MET A 1 40.43 -5.82 15.85
C MET A 1 40.34 -7.34 15.65
N GLN A 2 40.14 -8.15 16.70
CA GLN A 2 39.94 -9.61 16.56
C GLN A 2 38.70 -10.01 15.72
N LEU A 3 37.55 -9.35 15.89
CA LEU A 3 36.35 -9.62 15.09
C LEU A 3 36.50 -9.31 13.59
N GLN A 4 37.38 -8.36 13.22
CA GLN A 4 37.63 -8.02 11.81
C GLN A 4 38.45 -9.13 11.13
N GLN A 5 39.45 -9.65 11.85
CA GLN A 5 40.30 -10.74 11.35
C GLN A 5 39.53 -12.05 11.18
N GLN A 6 38.55 -12.31 12.07
CA GLN A 6 37.68 -13.49 11.97
C GLN A 6 36.63 -13.37 10.84
N TYR A 7 36.24 -12.14 10.47
CA TYR A 7 35.37 -11.88 9.32
C TYR A 7 36.10 -12.10 7.99
N ASP A 8 37.34 -11.64 7.89
CA ASP A 8 38.15 -11.78 6.68
C ASP A 8 38.44 -13.27 6.36
N ASP A 9 38.68 -14.11 7.38
CA ASP A 9 38.86 -15.56 7.19
C ASP A 9 37.59 -16.27 6.67
N MET A 10 36.39 -15.83 7.09
CA MET A 10 35.12 -16.40 6.60
C MET A 10 34.87 -16.11 5.12
N THR A 11 35.27 -14.91 4.65
CA THR A 11 35.08 -14.54 3.24
C THR A 11 35.99 -15.34 2.29
N HIS A 12 37.13 -15.82 2.78
CA HIS A 12 38.08 -16.59 1.98
C HIS A 12 37.62 -18.04 1.70
N TYR A 13 36.68 -18.57 2.49
CA TYR A 13 36.11 -19.93 2.30
C TYR A 13 34.91 -19.98 1.34
N SER A 14 34.28 -18.85 1.02
CA SER A 14 33.07 -18.79 0.20
C SER A 14 33.30 -19.16 -1.28
N SER A 15 34.54 -19.08 -1.78
CA SER A 15 34.84 -19.32 -3.20
C SER A 15 35.10 -20.79 -3.59
N VAL A 16 34.91 -21.77 -2.69
CA VAL A 16 35.28 -23.19 -2.93
C VAL A 16 34.14 -24.18 -2.68
N ALA A 17 32.93 -23.74 -2.31
CA ALA A 17 31.85 -24.66 -1.93
C ALA A 17 31.04 -25.18 -3.14
N ALA A 18 31.53 -26.24 -3.79
CA ALA A 18 30.75 -27.04 -4.74
C ALA A 18 30.42 -28.46 -4.22
N ASP A 19 30.82 -28.80 -3.00
CA ASP A 19 30.62 -30.13 -2.43
C ASP A 19 29.69 -30.10 -1.20
N SER A 20 28.88 -31.14 -1.06
CA SER A 20 27.87 -31.32 0.00
C SER A 20 28.47 -31.26 1.41
N SER A 21 29.74 -31.63 1.55
CA SER A 21 30.49 -31.55 2.80
C SER A 21 30.73 -30.10 3.24
N SER A 22 30.95 -29.18 2.29
CA SER A 22 31.20 -27.76 2.55
C SER A 22 29.99 -27.06 3.15
N LEU A 23 28.78 -27.46 2.73
CA LEU A 23 27.51 -26.95 3.27
C LEU A 23 27.30 -27.34 4.74
N TYR A 24 27.71 -28.54 5.14
CA TYR A 24 27.65 -28.98 6.53
C TYR A 24 28.59 -28.15 7.43
N TYR A 25 29.82 -27.90 6.96
CA TYR A 25 30.77 -27.04 7.67
C TYR A 25 30.32 -25.58 7.74
N LEU A 26 29.69 -25.06 6.69
CA LEU A 26 29.12 -23.70 6.69
C LEU A 26 27.98 -23.59 7.70
N ASN A 27 27.07 -24.57 7.74
CA ASN A 27 25.95 -24.56 8.68
C ASN A 27 26.43 -24.68 10.13
N SER A 28 27.41 -25.56 10.40
CA SER A 28 28.02 -25.69 11.74
C SER A 28 28.80 -24.44 12.17
N SER A 29 29.46 -23.76 11.22
CA SER A 29 30.18 -22.51 11.50
C SER A 29 29.22 -21.35 11.77
N ILE A 30 28.10 -21.29 11.04
CA ILE A 30 27.02 -20.33 11.32
C ILE A 30 26.42 -20.59 12.70
N GLU A 31 26.14 -21.85 13.06
CA GLU A 31 25.64 -22.20 14.40
C GLU A 31 26.61 -21.77 15.50
N ARG A 32 27.91 -22.09 15.39
CA ARG A 32 28.91 -21.65 16.37
C ARG A 32 29.05 -20.14 16.45
N PHE A 33 29.09 -19.44 15.32
CA PHE A 33 29.15 -17.97 15.33
C PHE A 33 27.90 -17.37 15.99
N THR A 34 26.73 -17.97 15.74
CA THR A 34 25.48 -17.55 16.38
C THR A 34 25.53 -17.81 17.88
N GLU A 35 26.04 -18.96 18.32
CA GLU A 35 26.23 -19.28 19.74
C GLU A 35 27.25 -18.34 20.40
N GLU A 36 28.41 -18.08 19.81
CA GLU A 36 29.43 -17.18 20.36
C GLU A 36 28.93 -15.74 20.47
N VAL A 37 28.20 -15.24 19.46
CA VAL A 37 27.57 -13.90 19.51
C VAL A 37 26.46 -13.84 20.55
N ILE A 38 25.70 -14.93 20.73
CA ILE A 38 24.70 -15.04 21.80
C ILE A 38 25.38 -15.05 23.17
N GLU A 39 26.46 -15.80 23.34
CA GLU A 39 27.18 -15.99 24.61
C GLU A 39 27.95 -14.73 25.03
N GLN A 40 28.58 -14.02 24.09
CA GLN A 40 29.17 -12.69 24.35
C GLN A 40 28.12 -11.64 24.73
N ASN A 41 26.95 -11.67 24.09
CA ASN A 41 25.85 -10.81 24.52
C ASN A 41 25.35 -11.19 25.91
N TYR A 42 25.22 -12.49 26.21
CA TYR A 42 24.75 -12.97 27.52
C TYR A 42 25.69 -12.57 28.67
N SER A 43 26.99 -12.72 28.47
CA SER A 43 28.00 -12.38 29.49
C SER A 43 28.07 -10.87 29.77
N SER A 44 27.85 -10.03 28.76
CA SER A 44 27.73 -8.57 28.98
C SER A 44 26.44 -8.14 29.70
N VAL A 45 25.38 -8.94 29.59
CA VAL A 45 24.08 -8.68 30.23
C VAL A 45 24.06 -9.17 31.68
N ALA A 46 24.72 -10.30 31.98
CA ALA A 46 24.79 -10.86 33.33
C ALA A 46 25.48 -9.93 34.35
N ALA A 47 26.45 -9.12 33.90
CA ALA A 47 27.13 -8.14 34.75
C ALA A 47 26.26 -6.95 35.21
N TYR A 48 25.02 -6.84 34.71
CA TYR A 48 24.08 -5.75 35.01
C TYR A 48 22.87 -6.14 35.88
N ALA A 49 22.78 -7.41 36.29
CA ALA A 49 21.65 -7.95 37.06
C ALA A 49 21.50 -7.32 38.47
N ASP A 50 22.57 -6.72 39.03
CA ASP A 50 22.55 -6.13 40.38
C ASP A 50 21.93 -4.72 40.46
N THR A 51 21.44 -4.15 39.34
CA THR A 51 20.68 -2.89 39.38
C THR A 51 19.16 -3.16 39.38
N PRO A 52 18.49 -3.04 40.54
CA PRO A 52 17.10 -3.50 40.71
C PRO A 52 16.13 -2.65 39.89
N THR A 53 15.23 -3.34 39.15
CA THR A 53 13.88 -2.94 38.67
C THR A 53 13.67 -1.58 37.98
N SER A 54 14.67 -0.72 37.87
CA SER A 54 14.58 0.62 37.30
C SER A 54 14.70 0.63 35.76
N LEU A 55 15.08 -0.49 35.15
CA LEU A 55 15.43 -0.59 33.72
C LEU A 55 14.26 -0.28 32.76
N PHE A 56 13.00 -0.29 33.23
CA PHE A 56 11.82 0.01 32.40
C PHE A 56 10.94 1.13 32.95
N VAL A 57 11.47 1.99 33.83
CA VAL A 57 10.72 3.15 34.32
C VAL A 57 10.68 4.22 33.25
N LEU A 58 9.59 4.22 32.46
CA LEU A 58 9.33 5.28 31.49
C LEU A 58 9.20 6.65 32.18
N THR A 59 9.80 7.68 31.59
CA THR A 59 9.59 9.07 32.02
C THR A 59 8.14 9.49 31.75
N SER A 60 7.66 10.52 32.46
CA SER A 60 6.30 11.05 32.26
C SER A 60 6.03 11.41 30.80
N SER A 61 6.97 12.08 30.13
CA SER A 61 6.87 12.43 28.71
C SER A 61 6.79 11.20 27.80
N GLN A 62 7.55 10.14 28.09
CA GLN A 62 7.49 8.89 27.32
C GLN A 62 6.12 8.21 27.48
N LYS A 63 5.58 8.17 28.70
CA LYS A 63 4.23 7.63 28.97
C LYS A 63 3.16 8.39 28.19
N THR A 64 3.21 9.72 28.20
CA THR A 64 2.29 10.57 27.43
C THR A 64 2.44 10.33 25.92
N LEU A 65 3.67 10.24 25.41
CA LEU A 65 3.92 9.97 23.99
C LEU A 65 3.32 8.61 23.58
N ASN A 66 3.55 7.57 24.39
CA ASN A 66 2.99 6.24 24.16
C ASN A 66 1.46 6.23 24.24
N ALA A 67 0.84 7.13 25.00
CA ALA A 67 -0.62 7.31 24.99
C ALA A 67 -1.13 7.90 23.67
N CYS A 68 -0.44 8.93 23.20
CA CYS A 68 -0.92 9.78 22.12
C CYS A 68 -0.61 9.20 20.74
N VAL A 69 0.58 8.65 20.52
CA VAL A 69 1.05 8.15 19.22
C VAL A 69 0.10 7.11 18.60
N PRO A 70 -0.27 6.00 19.27
CA PRO A 70 -1.17 5.00 18.68
C PRO A 70 -2.57 5.56 18.41
N ARG A 71 -3.06 6.50 19.22
CA ARG A 71 -4.37 7.13 19.02
C ARG A 71 -4.38 8.04 17.79
N ILE A 72 -3.40 8.94 17.69
CA ILE A 72 -3.27 9.85 16.54
C ILE A 72 -3.06 9.04 15.26
N GLY A 73 -2.15 8.07 15.29
CA GLY A 73 -1.91 7.16 14.17
C GLY A 73 -3.16 6.36 13.79
N GLY A 74 -3.92 5.89 14.79
CA GLY A 74 -5.18 5.18 14.61
C GLY A 74 -6.27 6.03 13.95
N ILE A 75 -6.46 7.27 14.39
CA ILE A 75 -7.43 8.22 13.79
C ILE A 75 -7.09 8.47 12.32
N ILE A 76 -5.83 8.83 12.03
CA ILE A 76 -5.39 9.10 10.66
C ILE A 76 -5.59 7.84 9.79
N THR A 77 -5.23 6.67 10.32
CA THR A 77 -5.42 5.39 9.65
C THR A 77 -6.88 5.10 9.33
N CYS A 78 -7.80 5.30 10.29
CA CYS A 78 -9.23 5.13 10.06
C CYS A 78 -9.77 6.03 8.95
N LEU A 79 -9.42 7.33 8.98
CA LEU A 79 -9.88 8.29 7.98
C LEU A 79 -9.37 7.94 6.58
N CYS A 80 -8.09 7.60 6.46
CA CYS A 80 -7.49 7.21 5.18
C CYS A 80 -8.09 5.89 4.66
N ALA A 81 -8.25 4.90 5.55
CA ALA A 81 -8.86 3.62 5.22
C ALA A 81 -10.31 3.77 4.79
N LEU A 82 -11.10 4.60 5.46
CA LEU A 82 -12.49 4.88 5.10
C LEU A 82 -12.57 5.55 3.71
N CYS A 83 -11.69 6.51 3.43
CA CYS A 83 -11.61 7.14 2.12
C CYS A 83 -11.28 6.12 1.01
N MET A 84 -10.27 5.27 1.23
CA MET A 84 -9.93 4.17 0.30
C MET A 84 -11.10 3.20 0.12
N LEU A 85 -11.78 2.82 1.20
CA LEU A 85 -12.92 1.91 1.19
C LEU A 85 -14.05 2.46 0.32
N ILE A 86 -14.43 3.73 0.50
CA ILE A 86 -15.49 4.38 -0.28
C ILE A 86 -15.13 4.41 -1.77
N MET A 87 -13.90 4.82 -2.10
CA MET A 87 -13.44 4.87 -3.49
C MET A 87 -13.36 3.50 -4.15
N ALA A 88 -12.82 2.50 -3.44
CA ALA A 88 -12.68 1.14 -3.91
C ALA A 88 -14.05 0.47 -4.09
N TRP A 89 -14.98 0.72 -3.16
CA TRP A 89 -16.36 0.23 -3.23
C TRP A 89 -17.06 0.70 -4.51
N LYS A 90 -16.95 2.00 -4.83
CA LYS A 90 -17.53 2.57 -6.06
C LYS A 90 -16.96 1.94 -7.33
N ARG A 91 -15.72 1.41 -7.30
CA ARG A 91 -15.01 0.87 -8.47
C ARG A 91 -14.73 -0.65 -8.39
N ARG A 92 -15.46 -1.38 -7.55
CA ARG A 92 -15.22 -2.81 -7.22
C ARG A 92 -15.30 -3.79 -8.40
N ASN A 93 -15.78 -3.36 -9.56
CA ASN A 93 -15.89 -4.23 -10.73
C ASN A 93 -14.50 -4.66 -11.26
N ARG A 94 -13.44 -3.90 -10.96
CA ARG A 94 -12.05 -4.28 -11.29
C ARG A 94 -11.35 -4.97 -10.12
N LEU A 95 -10.55 -5.98 -10.43
CA LEU A 95 -9.82 -6.81 -9.46
C LEU A 95 -8.96 -5.96 -8.51
N PHE A 96 -8.21 -4.99 -9.02
CA PHE A 96 -7.40 -4.11 -8.18
C PHE A 96 -8.21 -3.38 -7.10
N HIS A 97 -9.37 -2.85 -7.44
CA HIS A 97 -10.24 -2.18 -6.47
C HIS A 97 -10.80 -3.16 -5.44
N ARG A 98 -11.03 -4.43 -5.78
CA ARG A 98 -11.41 -5.46 -4.79
C ARG A 98 -10.27 -5.77 -3.81
N LEU A 99 -9.02 -5.82 -4.28
CA LEU A 99 -7.86 -5.96 -3.40
C LEU A 99 -7.66 -4.74 -2.50
N VAL A 100 -7.81 -3.52 -3.04
CA VAL A 100 -7.77 -2.27 -2.25
C VAL A 100 -8.90 -2.25 -1.22
N LEU A 101 -10.10 -2.74 -1.58
CA LEU A 101 -11.23 -2.86 -0.67
C LEU A 101 -10.87 -3.79 0.50
N GLY A 102 -10.35 -4.99 0.23
CA GLY A 102 -9.88 -5.92 1.27
C GLY A 102 -8.82 -5.30 2.18
N MET A 103 -7.82 -4.64 1.59
CA MET A 103 -6.77 -3.92 2.34
C MET A 103 -7.36 -2.82 3.25
N SER A 104 -8.31 -2.03 2.74
CA SER A 104 -8.92 -0.90 3.45
C SER A 104 -9.76 -1.35 4.65
N ILE A 105 -10.45 -2.49 4.58
CA ILE A 105 -11.22 -3.05 5.70
C ILE A 105 -10.27 -3.41 6.86
N HIS A 106 -9.16 -4.09 6.58
CA HIS A 106 -8.16 -4.43 7.59
C HIS A 106 -7.49 -3.19 8.18
N LEU A 107 -7.15 -2.20 7.35
CA LEU A 107 -6.61 -0.92 7.84
C LEU A 107 -7.59 -0.19 8.76
N LEU A 108 -8.88 -0.19 8.43
CA LEU A 108 -9.92 0.42 9.26
C LEU A 108 -10.01 -0.27 10.63
N LEU A 109 -10.05 -1.60 10.65
CA LEU A 109 -10.07 -2.38 11.89
C LEU A 109 -8.81 -2.14 12.74
N LYS A 110 -7.62 -2.18 12.13
CA LYS A 110 -6.35 -1.83 12.80
C LYS A 110 -6.42 -0.44 13.43
N GLY A 111 -6.93 0.54 12.68
CA GLY A 111 -7.08 1.92 13.14
C GLY A 111 -7.97 2.02 14.39
N ILE A 112 -9.12 1.34 14.39
CA ILE A 112 -10.04 1.30 15.54
C ILE A 112 -9.34 0.73 16.79
N PHE A 113 -8.65 -0.41 16.66
CA PHE A 113 -7.94 -1.02 17.79
C PHE A 113 -6.72 -0.21 18.27
N SER A 114 -6.11 0.57 17.36
CA SER A 114 -5.05 1.53 17.71
C SER A 114 -5.58 2.74 18.48
N ILE A 115 -6.81 3.20 18.18
CA ILE A 115 -7.50 4.26 18.93
C ILE A 115 -7.82 3.80 20.35
N ILE A 116 -8.26 2.55 20.53
CA ILE A 116 -8.44 1.95 21.87
C ILE A 116 -7.11 2.04 22.63
N GLY A 117 -5.99 1.70 21.97
CA GLY A 117 -4.64 1.92 22.47
C GLY A 117 -4.47 1.42 23.91
N MET A 118 -4.02 2.29 24.80
CA MET A 118 -3.75 1.93 26.20
C MET A 118 -4.97 1.47 27.00
N ALA A 119 -6.19 1.79 26.57
CA ALA A 119 -7.39 1.37 27.31
C ALA A 119 -7.54 -0.17 27.35
N ALA A 120 -6.94 -0.89 26.40
CA ALA A 120 -6.97 -2.35 26.37
C ALA A 120 -5.90 -3.02 27.26
N ILE A 121 -4.90 -2.28 27.74
CA ILE A 121 -3.82 -2.79 28.60
C ILE A 121 -4.39 -3.15 29.98
N PRO A 122 -3.96 -4.26 30.62
CA PRO A 122 -4.44 -4.66 31.93
C PRO A 122 -4.14 -3.61 33.01
N ILE A 123 -5.05 -3.44 33.97
CA ILE A 123 -4.81 -2.60 35.16
C ILE A 123 -3.64 -3.18 35.96
N GLY A 124 -2.71 -2.33 36.38
CA GLY A 124 -1.53 -2.73 37.14
C GLY A 124 -0.37 -3.26 36.28
N GLU A 125 -0.60 -3.56 35.00
CA GLU A 125 0.47 -3.90 34.06
C GLU A 125 1.07 -2.64 33.43
N ILE A 126 2.37 -2.43 33.67
CA ILE A 126 3.16 -1.30 33.16
C ILE A 126 2.58 0.01 33.73
N ASN A 127 3.40 0.99 34.07
CA ASN A 127 2.91 2.30 34.56
C ASN A 127 2.31 3.14 33.40
N ALA A 128 1.38 2.56 32.64
CA ALA A 128 0.65 3.11 31.52
C ALA A 128 -0.42 4.10 32.00
N ILE A 129 -0.67 5.15 31.22
CA ILE A 129 -1.68 6.17 31.55
C ILE A 129 -3.03 5.77 30.92
N GLY A 130 -4.06 5.61 31.74
CA GLY A 130 -5.42 5.35 31.27
C GLY A 130 -5.68 3.91 30.82
N ASN A 131 -4.89 2.94 31.32
CA ASN A 131 -5.20 1.53 31.19
C ASN A 131 -6.35 1.14 32.12
N ILE A 132 -7.40 0.55 31.55
CA ILE A 132 -8.59 0.07 32.28
C ILE A 132 -8.96 -1.37 31.87
N GLY A 133 -8.13 -1.98 31.02
CA GLY A 133 -8.40 -3.27 30.40
C GLY A 133 -8.02 -4.44 31.30
N ASN A 134 -8.00 -5.61 30.69
CA ASN A 134 -7.54 -6.86 31.29
C ASN A 134 -6.76 -7.69 30.26
N ILE A 135 -6.28 -8.85 30.68
CA ILE A 135 -5.52 -9.79 29.84
C ILE A 135 -6.26 -10.11 28.53
N THR A 136 -7.57 -10.29 28.59
CA THR A 136 -8.39 -10.63 27.42
C THR A 136 -8.45 -9.47 26.43
N THR A 137 -8.74 -8.25 26.88
CA THR A 137 -8.78 -7.08 25.99
C THR A 137 -7.43 -6.80 25.35
N CYS A 138 -6.35 -7.00 26.10
CA CYS A 138 -4.98 -6.86 25.60
C CYS A 138 -4.65 -7.90 24.53
N SER A 139 -5.03 -9.16 24.77
CA SER A 139 -4.80 -10.25 23.82
C SER A 139 -5.60 -10.06 22.53
N ILE A 140 -6.86 -9.62 22.62
CA ILE A 140 -7.69 -9.29 21.47
C ILE A 140 -7.08 -8.14 20.68
N GLN A 141 -6.66 -7.06 21.36
CA GLN A 141 -6.05 -5.91 20.68
C GLN A 141 -4.78 -6.32 19.93
N GLY A 142 -3.86 -7.03 20.57
CA GLY A 142 -2.62 -7.48 19.93
C GLY A 142 -2.88 -8.40 18.74
N PHE A 143 -3.83 -9.33 18.89
CA PHE A 143 -4.24 -10.24 17.82
C PHE A 143 -4.78 -9.47 16.60
N VAL A 144 -5.75 -8.57 16.80
CA VAL A 144 -6.36 -7.83 15.69
C VAL A 144 -5.36 -6.88 15.03
N ILE A 145 -4.55 -6.15 15.81
CA ILE A 145 -3.51 -5.27 15.26
C ILE A 145 -2.52 -6.07 14.41
N TYR A 146 -2.07 -7.23 14.88
CA TYR A 146 -1.15 -8.09 14.14
C TYR A 146 -1.78 -8.59 12.84
N VAL A 147 -2.97 -9.22 12.91
CA VAL A 147 -3.64 -9.81 11.73
C VAL A 147 -3.92 -8.74 10.68
N CYS A 148 -4.50 -7.62 11.09
CA CYS A 148 -4.87 -6.56 10.15
C CYS A 148 -3.64 -5.88 9.57
N SER A 149 -2.57 -5.65 10.34
CA SER A 149 -1.35 -5.03 9.81
C SER A 149 -0.69 -5.90 8.74
N MET A 150 -0.49 -7.19 9.05
CA MET A 150 0.12 -8.14 8.13
C MET A 150 -0.74 -8.38 6.89
N THR A 151 -2.05 -8.55 7.07
CA THR A 151 -2.97 -8.76 5.94
C THR A 151 -2.96 -7.55 4.99
N SER A 152 -2.99 -6.32 5.52
CA SER A 152 -2.94 -5.10 4.69
C SER A 152 -1.63 -4.96 3.93
N LEU A 153 -0.49 -5.27 4.54
CA LEU A 153 0.82 -5.24 3.87
C LEU A 153 0.91 -6.33 2.79
N PHE A 154 0.39 -7.54 3.08
CA PHE A 154 0.35 -8.63 2.10
C PHE A 154 -0.54 -8.30 0.90
N TYR A 155 -1.69 -7.65 1.11
CA TYR A 155 -2.48 -7.11 -0.01
C TYR A 155 -1.68 -6.12 -0.86
N TYR A 156 -0.98 -5.19 -0.22
CA TYR A 156 -0.18 -4.19 -0.92
C TYR A 156 0.97 -4.82 -1.72
N CYS A 157 1.65 -5.82 -1.16
CA CYS A 157 2.68 -6.59 -1.85
C CYS A 157 2.09 -7.38 -3.03
N SER A 158 0.88 -7.89 -2.88
CA SER A 158 0.17 -8.65 -3.93
C SER A 158 -0.19 -7.80 -5.15
N PHE A 159 -0.20 -6.46 -5.02
CA PHE A 159 -0.32 -5.58 -6.19
C PHE A 159 0.81 -5.80 -7.21
N SER A 160 2.01 -6.20 -6.76
CA SER A 160 3.12 -6.51 -7.67
C SER A 160 2.86 -7.74 -8.53
N VAL A 161 2.30 -8.80 -7.93
CA VAL A 161 1.89 -10.02 -8.63
C VAL A 161 0.75 -9.71 -9.59
N TYR A 162 -0.24 -8.95 -9.13
CA TYR A 162 -1.35 -8.51 -9.97
C TYR A 162 -0.84 -7.74 -11.20
N SER A 163 0.04 -6.76 -11.02
CA SER A 163 0.63 -6.02 -12.14
C SER A 163 1.44 -6.92 -13.06
N PHE A 164 2.23 -7.85 -12.51
CA PHE A 164 3.02 -8.79 -13.31
C PHE A 164 2.14 -9.66 -14.21
N VAL A 165 1.12 -10.31 -13.64
CA VAL A 165 0.20 -11.19 -14.39
C VAL A 165 -0.68 -10.38 -15.34
N GLY A 166 -1.13 -9.19 -14.93
CA GLY A 166 -1.88 -8.27 -15.78
C GLY A 166 -1.09 -7.90 -17.04
N VAL A 167 0.18 -7.50 -16.89
CA VAL A 167 1.05 -7.19 -18.04
C VAL A 167 1.33 -8.42 -18.91
N LEU A 168 1.55 -9.58 -18.31
CA LEU A 168 1.82 -10.82 -19.06
C LEU A 168 0.67 -11.20 -19.99
N HIS A 169 -0.56 -10.87 -19.60
CA HIS A 169 -1.78 -11.17 -20.36
C HIS A 169 -2.44 -9.93 -20.95
N ASN A 170 -1.69 -8.83 -21.17
CA ASN A 170 -2.22 -7.59 -21.76
C ASN A 170 -3.51 -7.06 -21.09
N PHE A 171 -3.69 -7.33 -19.81
CA PHE A 171 -4.88 -7.00 -19.03
C PHE A 171 -6.19 -7.57 -19.59
N GLU A 172 -6.13 -8.70 -20.29
CA GLU A 172 -7.32 -9.49 -20.63
C GLU A 172 -7.90 -10.15 -19.36
N LYS A 173 -9.05 -9.63 -18.90
CA LYS A 173 -9.68 -9.95 -17.62
C LYS A 173 -9.77 -11.46 -17.35
N GLU A 174 -10.25 -12.23 -18.32
CA GLU A 174 -10.47 -13.67 -18.20
C GLU A 174 -9.20 -14.45 -17.87
N LYS A 175 -8.05 -14.02 -18.39
CA LYS A 175 -6.78 -14.72 -18.27
C LYS A 175 -6.14 -14.60 -16.89
N TYR A 176 -6.47 -13.57 -16.11
CA TYR A 176 -5.83 -13.31 -14.82
C TYR A 176 -6.78 -13.27 -13.61
N MET A 177 -8.11 -13.30 -13.79
CA MET A 177 -9.06 -13.29 -12.66
C MET A 177 -8.84 -14.42 -11.66
N TRP A 178 -8.32 -15.57 -12.10
CA TRP A 178 -8.04 -16.71 -11.24
C TRP A 178 -7.02 -16.41 -10.13
N VAL A 179 -6.17 -15.39 -10.30
CA VAL A 179 -5.15 -15.01 -9.30
C VAL A 179 -5.78 -14.44 -8.03
N GLU A 180 -6.94 -13.80 -8.15
CA GLU A 180 -7.62 -13.11 -7.04
C GLU A 180 -7.92 -14.05 -5.86
N LYS A 181 -8.48 -15.24 -6.13
CA LYS A 181 -8.79 -16.22 -5.07
C LYS A 181 -7.54 -16.67 -4.32
N TYR A 182 -6.40 -16.80 -5.00
CA TYR A 182 -5.15 -17.23 -4.38
C TYR A 182 -4.52 -16.10 -3.57
N ILE A 183 -4.58 -14.85 -4.07
CA ILE A 183 -4.19 -13.68 -3.28
C ILE A 183 -5.02 -13.65 -2.00
N HIS A 184 -6.35 -13.69 -2.07
CA HIS A 184 -7.20 -13.65 -0.88
C HIS A 184 -6.94 -14.81 0.10
N ALA A 185 -6.66 -16.02 -0.39
CA ALA A 185 -6.28 -17.13 0.48
C ALA A 185 -4.96 -16.83 1.21
N ILE A 186 -3.89 -16.52 0.47
CA ILE A 186 -2.55 -16.32 1.01
C ILE A 186 -2.49 -15.15 2.00
N VAL A 187 -3.11 -14.01 1.64
CA VAL A 187 -3.08 -12.80 2.47
C VAL A 187 -3.76 -12.98 3.84
N HIS A 188 -4.62 -13.99 4.00
CA HIS A 188 -5.28 -14.28 5.29
C HIS A 188 -4.72 -15.50 6.00
N THR A 189 -4.37 -16.56 5.27
CA THR A 189 -3.92 -17.83 5.88
C THR A 189 -2.70 -17.62 6.77
N TYR A 190 -1.68 -16.89 6.30
CA TYR A 190 -0.47 -16.67 7.09
C TYR A 190 -0.71 -15.75 8.29
N PRO A 191 -1.31 -14.54 8.16
CA PRO A 191 -1.51 -13.66 9.32
C PRO A 191 -2.40 -14.29 10.39
N ILE A 192 -3.48 -14.98 10.01
CA ILE A 192 -4.37 -15.64 10.98
C ILE A 192 -3.66 -16.82 11.65
N GLY A 193 -3.01 -17.70 10.87
CA GLY A 193 -2.31 -18.87 11.41
C GLY A 193 -1.18 -18.49 12.37
N SER A 194 -0.35 -17.52 11.99
CA SER A 194 0.72 -17.00 12.84
C SER A 194 0.19 -16.27 14.08
N ALA A 195 -0.88 -15.47 13.95
CA ALA A 195 -1.51 -14.82 15.10
C ALA A 195 -2.10 -15.83 16.10
N LEU A 196 -2.73 -16.90 15.63
CA LEU A 196 -3.24 -17.98 16.49
C LEU A 196 -2.10 -18.69 17.23
N TYR A 197 -0.97 -18.93 16.55
CA TYR A 197 0.23 -19.48 17.19
C TYR A 197 0.75 -18.55 18.31
N ILE A 198 0.89 -17.25 18.03
CA ILE A 198 1.32 -16.22 19.00
C ILE A 198 0.34 -16.13 20.17
N LEU A 199 -0.97 -16.19 19.88
CA LEU A 199 -2.03 -16.16 20.89
C LEU A 199 -1.96 -17.40 21.80
N ARG A 200 -1.74 -18.59 21.24
CA ARG A 200 -1.55 -19.83 22.02
C ARG A 200 -0.33 -19.75 22.93
N LYS A 201 0.73 -19.07 22.48
CA LYS A 201 1.92 -18.77 23.31
C LYS A 201 1.69 -17.62 24.29
N GLN A 202 0.47 -17.11 24.41
CA GLN A 202 0.09 -15.98 25.28
C GLN A 202 1.04 -14.79 25.10
N SER A 203 1.52 -14.57 23.88
CA SER A 203 2.57 -13.59 23.60
C SER A 203 2.02 -12.21 23.24
N PHE A 204 0.70 -12.02 23.19
CA PHE A 204 0.10 -10.68 23.08
C PHE A 204 -0.04 -10.06 24.47
N ASN A 205 0.95 -9.25 24.84
CA ASN A 205 1.08 -8.63 26.16
C ASN A 205 1.27 -7.12 26.03
N ALA A 206 1.19 -6.42 27.16
CA ALA A 206 1.40 -4.98 27.19
C ALA A 206 2.84 -4.64 26.77
N MET A 207 2.99 -3.65 25.90
CA MET A 207 4.28 -3.15 25.43
C MET A 207 4.41 -1.66 25.77
N THR A 208 5.64 -1.15 25.76
CA THR A 208 5.90 0.26 26.09
C THR A 208 5.14 1.23 25.18
N TYR A 209 4.77 0.86 23.96
CA TYR A 209 4.25 1.79 22.93
C TYR A 209 2.76 2.13 23.05
N GLY A 210 2.13 1.77 24.17
CA GLY A 210 0.76 2.15 24.47
C GLY A 210 -0.32 1.33 23.75
N PHE A 211 0.03 0.11 23.35
CA PHE A 211 -0.90 -0.92 22.89
C PHE A 211 -0.30 -2.29 23.18
N CYS A 212 -1.13 -3.34 23.10
CA CYS A 212 -0.69 -4.71 23.28
C CYS A 212 -0.11 -5.29 21.99
N PHE A 213 1.02 -5.99 22.09
CA PHE A 213 1.69 -6.61 20.95
C PHE A 213 2.52 -7.83 21.38
N ILE A 214 3.30 -8.39 20.46
CA ILE A 214 4.21 -9.51 20.75
C ILE A 214 5.19 -9.11 21.86
N GLY A 215 5.17 -9.83 22.96
CA GLY A 215 6.00 -9.57 24.15
C GLY A 215 5.79 -10.60 25.25
N ASN A 216 6.43 -10.36 26.39
CA ASN A 216 6.35 -11.14 27.62
C ASN A 216 5.76 -10.29 28.76
N ALA A 217 5.15 -10.94 29.75
CA ALA A 217 4.61 -10.29 30.95
C ALA A 217 5.13 -10.99 32.22
N PRO A 218 5.64 -10.25 33.24
CA PRO A 218 5.95 -8.82 33.21
C PRO A 218 6.97 -8.46 32.12
N MET A 219 6.91 -7.24 31.62
CA MET A 219 7.83 -6.80 30.56
C MET A 219 9.27 -6.91 31.04
N GLY A 220 10.12 -7.54 30.23
CA GLY A 220 11.55 -7.72 30.54
C GLY A 220 11.89 -8.90 31.46
N CYS A 221 10.92 -9.69 31.92
CA CYS A 221 11.19 -10.90 32.72
C CYS A 221 12.14 -11.91 32.03
N VAL A 222 12.24 -11.91 30.69
CA VAL A 222 13.18 -12.77 29.95
C VAL A 222 14.66 -12.43 30.13
N TYR A 223 14.97 -11.29 30.76
CA TYR A 223 16.34 -10.81 30.97
C TYR A 223 16.82 -10.97 32.42
N SER A 224 15.97 -11.45 33.33
CA SER A 224 16.30 -11.60 34.76
C SER A 224 15.67 -12.87 35.28
N ASP A 225 16.48 -13.76 35.85
CA ASP A 225 16.01 -15.01 36.43
C ASP A 225 15.20 -14.80 37.73
N ASP A 226 15.31 -13.62 38.34
CA ASP A 226 14.61 -13.27 39.58
C ASP A 226 13.12 -12.95 39.37
N ILE A 227 12.74 -12.57 38.15
CA ILE A 227 11.37 -12.17 37.82
C ILE A 227 10.75 -13.26 36.95
N PRO A 228 9.89 -14.14 37.50
CA PRO A 228 9.26 -15.17 36.71
C PRO A 228 8.33 -14.56 35.65
N CYS A 229 8.44 -15.05 34.41
CA CYS A 229 7.50 -14.70 33.35
C CYS A 229 6.16 -15.40 33.55
N GLU A 230 5.11 -14.62 33.83
CA GLU A 230 3.75 -15.12 34.00
C GLU A 230 3.09 -15.45 32.64
N ARG A 231 3.39 -14.67 31.60
CA ARG A 231 2.84 -14.86 30.25
C ARG A 231 3.87 -14.64 29.16
N GLY A 232 3.69 -15.35 28.07
CA GLY A 232 4.57 -15.26 26.90
C GLY A 232 5.81 -16.16 27.01
N PRO A 233 6.81 -15.92 26.16
CA PRO A 233 8.06 -16.68 26.16
C PRO A 233 8.85 -16.43 27.44
N THR A 234 9.32 -17.50 28.10
CA THR A 234 10.07 -17.42 29.37
C THR A 234 11.57 -17.17 29.20
N THR A 235 12.09 -17.29 27.99
CA THR A 235 13.52 -17.16 27.67
C THR A 235 13.69 -16.25 26.46
N PHE A 236 14.78 -15.50 26.40
CA PHE A 236 15.05 -14.57 25.29
C PHE A 236 15.06 -15.25 23.91
N GLY A 237 15.65 -16.44 23.76
CA GLY A 237 15.65 -17.18 22.48
C GLY A 237 14.23 -17.53 21.99
N LYS A 238 13.35 -17.96 22.90
CA LYS A 238 11.93 -18.19 22.58
C LYS A 238 11.21 -16.88 22.21
N LEU A 239 11.56 -15.76 22.83
CA LEU A 239 11.01 -14.45 22.48
C LEU A 239 11.38 -14.06 21.05
N ILE A 240 12.67 -14.18 20.69
CA ILE A 240 13.15 -13.96 19.32
C ILE A 240 12.38 -14.85 18.33
N HIS A 241 12.25 -16.14 18.64
CA HIS A 241 11.53 -17.08 17.77
C HIS A 241 10.08 -16.64 17.51
N VAL A 242 9.37 -16.11 18.51
CA VAL A 242 8.02 -15.56 18.30
C VAL A 242 8.06 -14.26 17.49
N TYR A 243 9.05 -13.39 17.71
CA TYR A 243 9.26 -12.17 16.94
C TYR A 243 9.59 -12.41 15.46
N LEU A 244 10.22 -13.53 15.11
CA LEU A 244 10.51 -13.89 13.72
C LEU A 244 9.25 -14.01 12.86
N PHE A 245 8.11 -14.40 13.46
CA PHE A 245 6.81 -14.40 12.75
C PHE A 245 6.36 -13.02 12.30
N TRP A 246 6.89 -11.95 12.93
CA TRP A 246 6.66 -10.57 12.50
C TRP A 246 7.79 -10.07 11.59
N MET A 247 9.04 -10.30 11.96
CA MET A 247 10.19 -9.72 11.26
C MET A 247 10.45 -10.34 9.88
N VAL A 248 10.34 -11.67 9.74
CA VAL A 248 10.61 -12.35 8.47
C VAL A 248 9.63 -11.90 7.38
N PRO A 249 8.31 -11.85 7.61
CA PRO A 249 7.37 -11.30 6.63
C PRO A 249 7.68 -9.87 6.24
N LEU A 250 8.02 -8.97 7.17
CA LEU A 250 8.37 -7.58 6.83
C LEU A 250 9.56 -7.48 5.87
N VAL A 251 10.56 -8.36 6.02
CA VAL A 251 11.70 -8.41 5.08
C VAL A 251 11.24 -8.97 3.73
N LEU A 252 10.45 -10.04 3.73
CA LEU A 252 9.91 -10.63 2.50
C LEU A 252 9.01 -9.64 1.74
N GLU A 253 8.23 -8.83 2.45
CA GLU A 253 7.40 -7.76 1.91
C GLU A 253 8.22 -6.68 1.21
N LEU A 254 9.48 -6.46 1.57
CA LEU A 254 10.36 -5.56 0.82
C LEU A 254 11.01 -6.24 -0.39
N VAL A 255 11.56 -7.44 -0.18
CA VAL A 255 12.34 -8.15 -1.19
C VAL A 255 11.46 -8.65 -2.33
N PHE A 256 10.30 -9.22 -2.01
CA PHE A 256 9.40 -9.86 -2.98
C PHE A 256 8.86 -8.87 -4.02
N PRO A 257 8.10 -7.81 -3.68
CA PRO A 257 7.55 -6.90 -4.68
C PRO A 257 8.65 -6.14 -5.43
N THR A 258 9.80 -5.87 -4.81
CA THR A 258 10.96 -5.29 -5.49
C THR A 258 11.46 -6.22 -6.58
N THR A 259 11.64 -7.51 -6.25
CA THR A 259 12.08 -8.51 -7.22
C THR A 259 11.08 -8.64 -8.38
N VAL A 260 9.79 -8.72 -8.08
CA VAL A 260 8.72 -8.81 -9.10
C VAL A 260 8.70 -7.56 -9.99
N MET A 261 8.79 -6.36 -9.42
CA MET A 261 8.82 -5.10 -10.18
C MET A 261 10.08 -4.96 -11.05
N MET A 262 11.23 -5.44 -10.57
CA MET A 262 12.46 -5.48 -11.36
C MET A 262 12.36 -6.46 -12.52
N ILE A 263 11.84 -7.67 -12.30
CA ILE A 263 11.59 -8.64 -13.38
C ILE A 263 10.63 -8.05 -14.41
N LEU A 264 9.55 -7.44 -13.95
CA LEU A 264 8.56 -6.79 -14.82
C LEU A 264 9.18 -5.65 -15.64
N TYR A 265 10.03 -4.82 -15.03
CA TYR A 265 10.77 -3.77 -15.74
C TYR A 265 11.62 -4.34 -16.89
N TYR A 266 12.40 -5.38 -16.62
CA TYR A 266 13.25 -6.00 -17.63
C TYR A 266 12.42 -6.69 -18.73
N MET A 267 11.33 -7.34 -18.36
CA MET A 267 10.42 -7.98 -19.32
C MET A 267 9.79 -6.97 -20.27
N ILE A 268 9.29 -5.83 -19.77
CA ILE A 268 8.73 -4.76 -20.61
C ILE A 268 9.82 -4.18 -21.51
N LYS A 269 11.03 -3.94 -20.97
CA LYS A 269 12.15 -3.42 -21.75
C LYS A 269 12.56 -4.35 -22.90
N GLN A 270 12.56 -5.66 -22.67
CA GLN A 270 12.92 -6.65 -23.69
C GLN A 270 11.82 -6.87 -24.73
N ARG A 271 10.54 -6.67 -24.36
CA ARG A 271 9.37 -6.94 -25.21
C ARG A 271 8.59 -5.66 -25.53
N GLN A 272 9.30 -4.54 -25.67
CA GLN A 272 8.69 -3.22 -25.88
C GLN A 272 7.87 -3.14 -27.17
N ASP A 273 8.20 -3.99 -28.15
CA ASP A 273 7.49 -4.17 -29.42
C ASP A 273 6.15 -4.89 -29.27
N LYS A 274 6.01 -5.76 -28.26
CA LYS A 274 4.78 -6.56 -28.01
C LYS A 274 3.91 -6.02 -26.89
N ILE A 275 4.49 -5.26 -25.97
CA ILE A 275 3.82 -4.72 -24.80
C ILE A 275 3.56 -3.24 -25.03
N PHE A 276 2.29 -2.84 -25.04
CA PHE A 276 1.84 -1.46 -25.29
C PHE A 276 2.30 -0.42 -24.24
N MET A 277 3.01 -0.85 -23.20
CA MET A 277 3.38 -0.02 -22.09
C MET A 277 4.72 0.68 -22.29
N ASN A 278 4.75 1.99 -22.10
CA ASN A 278 6.00 2.74 -22.09
C ASN A 278 6.82 2.45 -20.81
N VAL A 279 8.05 1.95 -20.97
CA VAL A 279 8.98 1.62 -19.86
C VAL A 279 9.25 2.80 -18.93
N ALA A 280 9.33 4.03 -19.44
CA ALA A 280 9.60 5.19 -18.59
C ALA A 280 8.43 5.51 -17.65
N ILE A 281 7.19 5.35 -18.14
CA ILE A 281 5.97 5.50 -17.33
C ILE A 281 5.91 4.38 -16.29
N PHE A 282 6.12 3.13 -16.71
CA PHE A 282 6.19 1.96 -15.83
C PHE A 282 7.18 2.19 -14.68
N LYS A 283 8.43 2.56 -15.00
CA LYS A 283 9.49 2.80 -14.02
C LYS A 283 9.06 3.81 -12.95
N LYS A 284 8.42 4.92 -13.36
CA LYS A 284 7.94 5.94 -12.43
C LYS A 284 6.85 5.39 -11.49
N GLN A 285 5.92 4.61 -12.03
CA GLN A 285 4.83 4.00 -11.26
C GLN A 285 5.37 2.95 -10.27
N ALA A 286 6.30 2.10 -10.70
CA ALA A 286 6.98 1.13 -9.85
C ALA A 286 7.77 1.80 -8.71
N ILE A 287 8.51 2.89 -8.99
CA ILE A 287 9.22 3.66 -7.95
C ILE A 287 8.25 4.23 -6.93
N MET A 288 7.12 4.81 -7.36
CA MET A 288 6.13 5.37 -6.43
C MET A 288 5.51 4.29 -5.52
N TYR A 289 5.18 3.14 -6.11
CA TYR A 289 4.68 1.98 -5.38
C TYR A 289 5.70 1.46 -4.34
N LEU A 290 6.95 1.23 -4.75
CA LEU A 290 7.99 0.75 -3.83
C LEU A 290 8.34 1.80 -2.78
N PHE A 291 8.33 3.09 -3.12
CA PHE A 291 8.62 4.16 -2.17
C PHE A 291 7.69 4.11 -0.95
N ALA A 292 6.39 3.96 -1.14
CA ALA A 292 5.43 3.89 -0.02
C ALA A 292 5.68 2.69 0.91
N LEU A 293 6.16 1.57 0.36
CA LEU A 293 6.47 0.36 1.12
C LEU A 293 7.81 0.49 1.86
N TYR A 294 8.87 0.92 1.17
CA TYR A 294 10.18 1.14 1.79
C TYR A 294 10.12 2.25 2.85
N TRP A 295 9.41 3.33 2.56
CA TRP A 295 9.27 4.45 3.49
C TRP A 295 8.63 3.99 4.80
N THR A 296 7.69 3.05 4.77
CA THR A 296 6.98 2.60 5.97
C THR A 296 7.71 1.48 6.71
N VAL A 297 8.22 0.47 6.00
CA VAL A 297 8.78 -0.74 6.61
C VAL A 297 10.26 -0.59 6.96
N LEU A 298 11.07 0.08 6.12
CA LEU A 298 12.53 0.14 6.32
C LEU A 298 12.94 0.85 7.61
N PRO A 299 12.39 2.04 7.98
CA PRO A 299 12.75 2.67 9.25
C PRO A 299 12.45 1.79 10.46
N PHE A 300 11.31 1.08 10.43
CA PHE A 300 10.92 0.17 11.50
C PHE A 300 11.90 -1.00 11.65
N LEU A 301 12.30 -1.64 10.53
CA LEU A 301 13.28 -2.72 10.54
C LEU A 301 14.65 -2.24 11.06
N LEU A 302 15.17 -1.13 10.52
CA LEU A 302 16.47 -0.59 10.92
C LEU A 302 16.51 -0.24 12.40
N ILE A 303 15.47 0.43 12.90
CA ILE A 303 15.43 0.87 14.30
C ILE A 303 15.20 -0.32 15.23
N THR A 304 14.43 -1.33 14.82
CA THR A 304 14.31 -2.59 15.60
C THR A 304 15.63 -3.32 15.68
N LEU A 305 16.37 -3.45 14.57
CA LEU A 305 17.70 -4.05 14.55
C LEU A 305 18.70 -3.28 15.42
N LEU A 306 18.71 -1.95 15.33
CA LEU A 306 19.56 -1.10 16.17
C LEU A 306 19.20 -1.22 17.66
N HIS A 307 17.90 -1.31 17.97
CA HIS A 307 17.42 -1.51 19.34
C HIS A 307 17.88 -2.86 19.91
N SER A 308 17.81 -3.92 19.10
CA SER A 308 18.30 -5.25 19.47
C SER A 308 19.83 -5.30 19.60
N ALA A 309 20.58 -4.58 18.76
CA ALA A 309 22.04 -4.57 18.78
C ALA A 309 22.64 -3.71 19.91
N ALA A 310 21.88 -2.79 20.49
CA ALA A 310 22.37 -1.85 21.50
C ALA A 310 21.42 -1.74 22.71
N PRO A 311 21.25 -2.81 23.50
CA PRO A 311 20.31 -2.85 24.62
C PRO A 311 20.64 -1.81 25.73
N ASN A 312 21.88 -1.35 25.81
CA ASN A 312 22.33 -0.36 26.81
C ASN A 312 22.01 1.10 26.43
N LYS A 313 21.44 1.34 25.23
CA LYS A 313 21.15 2.69 24.72
C LYS A 313 19.66 2.91 24.46
N LYS A 314 18.78 2.14 25.11
CA LYS A 314 17.32 2.18 24.89
C LYS A 314 16.73 3.58 24.98
N ASP A 315 17.16 4.38 25.94
CA ASP A 315 16.66 5.75 26.12
C ASP A 315 16.96 6.66 24.92
N LYS A 316 18.13 6.48 24.29
CA LYS A 316 18.52 7.25 23.10
C LYS A 316 17.72 6.85 21.87
N PHE A 317 17.28 5.60 21.79
CA PHE A 317 16.51 5.08 20.66
C PHE A 317 15.00 5.20 20.83
N PHE A 318 14.50 5.57 22.00
CA PHE A 318 13.06 5.63 22.26
C PHE A 318 12.31 6.54 21.27
N SER A 319 12.79 7.77 21.05
CA SER A 319 12.16 8.72 20.12
C SER A 319 12.19 8.24 18.67
N LEU A 320 13.31 7.63 18.25
CA LEU A 320 13.44 7.04 16.91
C LEU A 320 12.47 5.87 16.75
N PHE A 321 12.36 5.00 17.75
CA PHE A 321 11.43 3.90 17.74
C PHE A 321 9.98 4.39 17.69
N ALA A 322 9.62 5.39 18.49
CA ALA A 322 8.29 6.00 18.47
C ALA A 322 7.96 6.58 17.09
N PHE A 323 8.93 7.24 16.42
CA PHE A 323 8.80 7.70 15.04
C PHE A 323 8.58 6.54 14.07
N ALA A 324 9.40 5.49 14.15
CA ALA A 324 9.28 4.31 13.29
C ALA A 324 7.92 3.64 13.45
N GLN A 325 7.46 3.50 14.70
CA GLN A 325 6.17 2.93 15.06
C GLN A 325 5.00 3.79 14.55
N LEU A 326 5.11 5.13 14.67
CA LEU A 326 4.12 6.04 14.11
C LEU A 326 4.07 5.89 12.58
N ASN A 327 5.22 5.87 11.93
CA ASN A 327 5.32 5.79 10.48
C ASN A 327 4.75 4.49 9.90
N ILE A 328 5.04 3.32 10.51
CA ILE A 328 4.40 2.05 10.13
C ILE A 328 2.91 2.02 10.49
N SER A 329 2.50 2.72 11.55
CA SER A 329 1.07 2.88 11.88
C SER A 329 0.35 3.66 10.78
N LEU A 330 0.99 4.69 10.22
CA LEU A 330 0.52 5.51 9.10
C LEU A 330 0.59 4.82 7.72
N PHE A 331 0.78 3.51 7.64
CA PHE A 331 0.78 2.78 6.36
C PHE A 331 -0.46 3.07 5.50
N ALA A 332 -1.65 3.23 6.11
CA ALA A 332 -2.87 3.58 5.38
C ALA A 332 -2.79 4.94 4.67
N LEU A 333 -2.10 5.92 5.24
CA LEU A 333 -1.89 7.23 4.62
C LEU A 333 -1.03 7.07 3.36
N TRP A 334 0.10 6.36 3.48
CA TRP A 334 1.00 6.14 2.34
C TRP A 334 0.36 5.30 1.23
N ALA A 335 -0.42 4.28 1.61
CA ALA A 335 -1.21 3.48 0.68
C ALA A 335 -2.29 4.33 -0.02
N MET A 336 -2.98 5.21 0.71
CA MET A 336 -3.98 6.12 0.14
C MET A 336 -3.35 7.14 -0.82
N LEU A 337 -2.21 7.73 -0.46
CA LEU A 337 -1.50 8.67 -1.33
C LEU A 337 -1.04 7.97 -2.63
N SER A 338 -0.55 6.73 -2.51
CA SER A 338 -0.22 5.90 -3.67
C SER A 338 -1.47 5.64 -4.52
N TYR A 339 -2.58 5.23 -3.89
CA TYR A 339 -3.84 4.94 -4.56
C TYR A 339 -4.40 6.17 -5.29
N PHE A 340 -4.32 7.36 -4.68
CA PHE A 340 -4.66 8.62 -5.34
C PHE A 340 -3.76 8.90 -6.55
N TYR A 341 -2.44 8.75 -6.39
CA TYR A 341 -1.50 8.94 -7.50
C TYR A 341 -1.87 8.09 -8.72
N PHE A 342 -2.32 6.84 -8.50
CA PHE A 342 -2.78 5.96 -9.58
C PHE A 342 -4.22 6.25 -10.06
N SER A 343 -5.06 6.87 -9.22
CA SER A 343 -6.47 7.10 -9.54
C SER A 343 -6.75 8.43 -10.25
N PHE A 344 -5.86 9.42 -10.14
CA PHE A 344 -6.07 10.73 -10.75
C PHE A 344 -5.76 10.71 -12.25
N LYS A 345 -6.82 10.81 -13.08
CA LYS A 345 -6.69 11.13 -14.51
C LYS A 345 -6.11 12.54 -14.63
N ARG A 346 -4.93 12.69 -15.26
CA ARG A 346 -4.45 14.00 -15.67
C ARG A 346 -5.38 14.50 -16.79
N LYS A 347 -6.21 15.51 -16.50
CA LYS A 347 -6.76 16.33 -17.59
C LYS A 347 -5.55 16.96 -18.27
N LEU A 348 -5.20 16.48 -19.47
CA LEU A 348 -4.31 17.28 -20.32
C LEU A 348 -5.11 18.53 -20.64
N THR A 349 -4.73 19.64 -20.01
CA THR A 349 -5.17 20.94 -20.46
C THR A 349 -4.65 21.05 -21.88
N ASN A 350 -5.55 20.94 -22.87
CA ASN A 350 -5.24 21.27 -24.24
C ASN A 350 -4.89 22.76 -24.21
N VAL A 351 -3.61 23.07 -24.04
CA VAL A 351 -3.08 24.40 -24.29
C VAL A 351 -3.44 24.63 -25.75
N PRO A 352 -4.33 25.59 -26.05
CA PRO A 352 -4.66 25.91 -27.42
C PRO A 352 -3.31 26.21 -28.08
N SER A 353 -2.95 25.41 -29.08
CA SER A 353 -1.82 25.73 -29.93
C SER A 353 -2.22 27.01 -30.65
N GLY A 354 -1.95 28.15 -30.01
CA GLY A 354 -2.18 29.47 -30.55
C GLY A 354 -1.28 29.59 -31.76
N THR A 355 -1.85 29.29 -32.93
CA THR A 355 -1.31 29.63 -34.22
C THR A 355 -1.08 31.13 -34.22
N THR A 356 0.15 31.52 -33.89
CA THR A 356 0.59 32.90 -34.00
C THR A 356 0.80 33.13 -35.49
N ASN A 357 -0.28 33.44 -36.19
CA ASN A 357 -0.22 33.97 -37.55
C ASN A 357 0.32 35.40 -37.45
N THR A 358 1.63 35.54 -37.41
CA THR A 358 2.32 36.81 -37.61
C THR A 358 2.43 37.06 -39.11
N ASN A 359 1.32 37.43 -39.75
CA ASN A 359 1.37 38.14 -41.02
C ASN A 359 0.90 39.57 -40.77
N ALA A 360 1.89 40.46 -40.68
CA ALA A 360 1.71 41.89 -40.84
C ALA A 360 1.02 42.17 -42.18
N THR A 361 -0.03 42.99 -42.19
CA THR A 361 -0.24 44.06 -43.18
C THR A 361 -1.28 45.03 -42.65
N THR A 362 -0.82 46.26 -42.50
CA THR A 362 -1.51 47.51 -42.21
C THR A 362 -2.56 47.83 -43.27
N THR A 363 -3.81 48.10 -42.89
CA THR A 363 -4.61 49.18 -43.50
C THR A 363 -5.82 49.52 -42.64
N SER A 364 -5.94 50.80 -42.32
CA SER A 364 -7.10 51.48 -41.75
C SER A 364 -8.23 51.62 -42.76
N VAL A 365 -9.46 51.22 -42.42
CA VAL A 365 -10.67 51.84 -42.97
C VAL A 365 -11.76 51.87 -41.90
N GLU A 366 -12.24 53.08 -41.68
CA GLU A 366 -13.37 53.55 -40.90
C GLU A 366 -14.70 53.22 -41.60
N ASN A 367 -15.72 52.75 -40.88
CA ASN A 367 -17.12 53.25 -40.98
C ASN A 367 -18.15 52.41 -40.19
N ASN A 368 -18.73 53.06 -39.19
CA ASN A 368 -20.16 53.39 -39.06
C ASN A 368 -21.29 52.33 -39.12
N THR A 369 -22.13 52.40 -38.07
CA THR A 369 -23.62 52.36 -37.99
C THR A 369 -24.43 51.08 -37.68
N THR A 370 -25.21 51.21 -36.59
CA THR A 370 -26.63 50.83 -36.34
C THR A 370 -27.10 49.42 -35.92
N ASN A 371 -27.64 49.38 -34.69
CA ASN A 371 -28.97 48.93 -34.21
C ASN A 371 -29.47 47.46 -34.30
N GLY A 372 -30.01 47.00 -33.16
CA GLY A 372 -30.96 45.86 -32.99
C GLY A 372 -30.57 44.98 -31.79
N VAL A 373 -30.98 45.23 -30.53
CA VAL A 373 -32.25 44.94 -29.81
C VAL A 373 -32.70 43.45 -29.81
N VAL A 374 -33.10 43.01 -28.60
CA VAL A 374 -33.85 41.81 -28.13
C VAL A 374 -33.05 40.51 -27.78
N PRO A 375 -33.55 39.65 -26.85
CA PRO A 375 -33.15 39.64 -25.44
C PRO A 375 -32.48 38.32 -25.00
N THR A 376 -31.49 38.42 -24.12
CA THR A 376 -30.89 37.29 -23.43
C THR A 376 -31.85 36.68 -22.40
N THR A 377 -32.28 35.45 -22.65
CA THR A 377 -32.89 34.58 -21.65
C THR A 377 -31.84 34.18 -20.61
N ASN A 378 -32.15 34.48 -19.35
CA ASN A 378 -31.38 34.06 -18.18
C ASN A 378 -31.43 32.54 -18.06
N THR A 379 -30.43 31.84 -18.58
CA THR A 379 -30.12 30.49 -18.12
C THR A 379 -29.42 30.65 -16.77
N GLU A 380 -30.15 30.35 -15.70
CA GLU A 380 -29.60 30.19 -14.35
C GLU A 380 -28.33 29.33 -14.42
N GLN A 381 -27.16 29.98 -14.33
CA GLN A 381 -25.96 29.34 -13.83
C GLN A 381 -26.23 28.97 -12.37
N ARG A 382 -26.80 27.78 -12.20
CA ARG A 382 -26.82 27.08 -10.92
C ARG A 382 -25.36 26.84 -10.54
N LYS A 383 -24.78 27.80 -9.80
CA LYS A 383 -23.52 27.69 -9.06
C LYS A 383 -23.66 26.52 -8.08
N ASN A 384 -23.46 25.31 -8.61
CA ASN A 384 -23.41 24.11 -7.81
C ASN A 384 -22.02 24.10 -7.18
N LYS A 385 -21.98 24.48 -5.91
CA LYS A 385 -20.77 24.59 -5.11
C LYS A 385 -20.01 23.26 -5.14
N ASP A 386 -18.80 23.33 -5.72
CA ASP A 386 -17.59 22.64 -5.30
C ASP A 386 -17.79 21.32 -4.55
N PHE A 387 -18.01 20.24 -5.30
CA PHE A 387 -17.72 18.90 -4.81
C PHE A 387 -16.40 18.42 -5.45
N LEU A 388 -15.36 18.31 -4.62
CA LEU A 388 -13.95 18.06 -4.96
C LEU A 388 -13.69 16.70 -5.67
N PHE A 389 -14.73 15.91 -5.95
CA PHE A 389 -14.62 14.55 -6.50
C PHE A 389 -15.67 14.24 -7.57
N ARG A 390 -16.02 15.20 -8.43
CA ARG A 390 -16.84 14.89 -9.61
C ARG A 390 -15.97 14.27 -10.70
N SER A 391 -16.14 12.97 -10.93
CA SER A 391 -15.76 12.34 -12.19
C SER A 391 -16.73 12.83 -13.25
N GLU A 392 -16.32 13.80 -14.07
CA GLU A 392 -17.05 14.14 -15.30
C GLU A 392 -16.98 12.93 -16.24
N GLU A 393 -18.13 12.34 -16.52
CA GLU A 393 -18.35 11.60 -17.76
C GLU A 393 -18.32 12.61 -18.90
N PHE A 394 -17.45 12.35 -19.86
CA PHE A 394 -17.29 13.21 -21.03
C PHE A 394 -18.39 12.83 -22.01
N ILE A 395 -19.39 13.68 -22.17
CA ILE A 395 -20.33 13.59 -23.30
C ILE A 395 -19.54 14.00 -24.54
N ILE A 396 -19.43 13.09 -25.50
CA ILE A 396 -18.89 13.42 -26.82
C ILE A 396 -19.99 14.22 -27.52
N GLU A 397 -19.83 15.54 -27.61
CA GLU A 397 -20.68 16.35 -28.48
C GLU A 397 -20.39 15.95 -29.93
N GLU A 398 -21.39 15.37 -30.59
CA GLU A 398 -21.32 15.15 -32.03
C GLU A 398 -21.13 16.51 -32.73
N PRO A 399 -20.28 16.57 -33.76
CA PRO A 399 -20.05 17.82 -34.48
C PRO A 399 -21.37 18.31 -35.10
N PRO A 400 -21.67 19.62 -35.01
CA PRO A 400 -22.89 20.17 -35.56
C PRO A 400 -22.91 19.97 -37.08
N THR A 401 -23.93 19.29 -37.58
CA THR A 401 -24.24 19.18 -39.01
C THR A 401 -24.77 20.53 -39.50
N THR A 402 -23.92 21.33 -40.14
CA THR A 402 -24.35 22.52 -40.86
C THR A 402 -24.83 22.15 -42.25
N THR A 403 -26.15 22.15 -42.43
CA THR A 403 -26.80 22.02 -43.74
C THR A 403 -26.93 23.41 -44.36
N THR A 404 -26.20 23.69 -45.43
CA THR A 404 -26.37 24.92 -46.22
C THR A 404 -26.57 24.52 -47.69
N ASP A 405 -27.72 24.89 -48.24
CA ASP A 405 -28.08 24.90 -49.67
C ASP A 405 -27.81 23.64 -50.51
N GLY A 406 -28.31 22.49 -50.04
CA GLY A 406 -28.65 21.37 -50.93
C GLY A 406 -27.49 20.69 -51.68
N ILE A 407 -26.24 21.04 -51.41
CA ILE A 407 -25.06 20.42 -52.00
C ILE A 407 -24.16 19.93 -50.86
N ILE A 408 -24.24 18.62 -50.58
CA ILE A 408 -23.36 17.93 -49.65
C ILE A 408 -21.99 17.83 -50.33
N THR A 409 -21.09 18.78 -50.02
CA THR A 409 -19.69 18.70 -50.41
C THR A 409 -18.88 18.33 -49.17
N THR A 410 -18.58 17.04 -49.01
CA THR A 410 -17.66 16.53 -48.00
C THR A 410 -16.24 16.91 -48.40
N ALA A 411 -15.83 18.13 -48.08
CA ALA A 411 -14.43 18.49 -48.09
C ALA A 411 -13.73 17.58 -47.07
N ALA A 412 -12.87 16.68 -47.58
CA ALA A 412 -12.03 15.83 -46.76
C ALA A 412 -11.06 16.74 -45.98
N ILE A 413 -11.48 17.20 -44.81
CA ILE A 413 -10.58 17.77 -43.82
C ILE A 413 -9.63 16.63 -43.49
N PRO A 414 -8.31 16.77 -43.70
CA PRO A 414 -7.36 15.77 -43.24
C PRO A 414 -7.54 15.69 -41.73
N HIS A 415 -8.20 14.63 -41.27
CA HIS A 415 -8.28 14.27 -39.87
C HIS A 415 -6.86 13.98 -39.45
N GLU A 416 -6.14 15.02 -39.04
CA GLU A 416 -4.96 14.90 -38.22
C GLU A 416 -5.44 14.19 -36.96
N GLN A 417 -5.32 12.86 -36.96
CA GLN A 417 -5.70 12.00 -35.85
C GLN A 417 -4.87 12.44 -34.67
N GLN A 418 -5.44 13.35 -33.88
CA GLN A 418 -4.90 13.82 -32.64
C GLN A 418 -4.86 12.61 -31.72
N GLN A 419 -3.74 11.89 -31.74
CA GLN A 419 -3.53 10.69 -30.93
C GLN A 419 -3.70 11.11 -29.48
N ARG A 420 -4.88 10.83 -28.92
CA ARG A 420 -5.17 11.06 -27.51
C ARG A 420 -4.12 10.26 -26.74
N LYS A 421 -3.22 10.99 -26.08
CA LYS A 421 -2.10 10.41 -25.34
C LYS A 421 -2.64 9.87 -24.03
N TYR A 422 -3.18 8.66 -24.08
CA TYR A 422 -3.68 7.98 -22.90
C TYR A 422 -2.52 7.62 -21.95
N SER A 423 -2.70 7.86 -20.65
CA SER A 423 -1.71 7.52 -19.62
C SER A 423 -2.03 6.16 -19.02
N PHE A 424 -1.30 5.13 -19.42
CA PHE A 424 -1.44 3.77 -18.89
C PHE A 424 -1.17 3.70 -17.36
N ASN A 425 -1.94 2.89 -16.62
CA ASN A 425 -1.76 2.60 -15.19
C ASN A 425 -1.51 1.11 -14.92
N ILE A 426 -0.37 0.77 -14.29
CA ILE A 426 0.04 -0.62 -13.99
C ILE A 426 -0.90 -1.39 -13.07
N PHE A 427 -1.77 -0.70 -12.33
CA PHE A 427 -2.63 -1.33 -11.33
C PHE A 427 -4.08 -1.49 -11.75
N ASP A 428 -4.56 -0.90 -12.83
CA ASP A 428 -5.94 -1.19 -13.27
C ASP A 428 -6.04 -1.45 -14.77
N GLY A 429 -4.92 -1.44 -15.49
CA GLY A 429 -4.89 -1.61 -16.93
C GLY A 429 -5.66 -0.53 -17.67
N THR A 430 -6.05 0.59 -17.02
CA THR A 430 -6.70 1.68 -17.76
C THR A 430 -5.78 2.18 -18.84
N ASN A 431 -6.33 2.25 -20.05
CA ASN A 431 -5.63 2.57 -21.29
C ASN A 431 -4.66 1.48 -21.81
N ALA A 432 -4.76 0.24 -21.33
CA ALA A 432 -4.18 -0.91 -22.02
C ALA A 432 -4.99 -1.27 -23.27
N SER A 433 -6.30 -1.02 -23.23
CA SER A 433 -7.15 -0.99 -24.41
C SER A 433 -6.71 0.16 -25.28
N SER A 434 -6.19 -0.15 -26.47
CA SER A 434 -6.10 0.85 -27.53
C SER A 434 -7.49 1.43 -27.81
N ALA A 435 -7.59 2.56 -28.51
CA ALA A 435 -8.88 3.04 -29.02
C ALA A 435 -9.65 1.96 -29.83
N PHE A 436 -8.96 0.93 -30.31
CA PHE A 436 -9.54 -0.24 -30.95
C PHE A 436 -10.18 -1.23 -29.95
N ALA A 437 -9.67 -1.34 -28.72
CA ALA A 437 -10.26 -2.19 -27.70
C ALA A 437 -11.39 -1.50 -26.92
N ASP A 438 -11.38 -0.17 -26.77
CA ASP A 438 -12.60 0.55 -26.36
C ASP A 438 -13.65 0.49 -27.48
N PHE A 439 -13.27 0.58 -28.77
CA PHE A 439 -14.21 0.35 -29.89
C PHE A 439 -14.75 -1.09 -29.97
N VAL A 440 -13.98 -2.10 -29.55
CA VAL A 440 -14.40 -3.51 -29.56
C VAL A 440 -15.10 -3.93 -28.26
N HIS A 441 -14.89 -3.24 -27.13
CA HIS A 441 -15.47 -3.61 -25.83
C HIS A 441 -16.50 -2.62 -25.26
N ASP A 442 -16.57 -1.36 -25.71
CA ASP A 442 -17.76 -0.52 -25.45
C ASP A 442 -18.96 -0.98 -26.28
N GLY A 443 -18.76 -1.88 -27.23
CA GLY A 443 -19.82 -2.48 -28.04
C GLY A 443 -20.59 -3.65 -27.40
N ASP A 444 -20.51 -3.86 -26.08
CA ASP A 444 -20.98 -5.14 -25.49
C ASP A 444 -21.75 -5.02 -24.16
N SER A 445 -22.19 -3.82 -23.73
CA SER A 445 -23.19 -3.76 -22.64
C SER A 445 -24.21 -2.63 -22.76
N ASP A 446 -23.78 -1.46 -23.23
CA ASP A 446 -24.72 -0.39 -23.56
C ASP A 446 -25.36 -0.67 -24.94
N ASP A 447 -24.60 -1.24 -25.87
CA ASP A 447 -25.12 -1.79 -27.12
C ASP A 447 -26.01 -3.03 -26.89
N GLU A 448 -25.72 -3.92 -25.93
CA GLU A 448 -26.63 -5.02 -25.60
C GLU A 448 -27.97 -4.52 -25.06
N ASN A 449 -27.97 -3.50 -24.19
CA ASN A 449 -29.23 -2.90 -23.71
C ASN A 449 -29.98 -2.20 -24.85
N TYR A 450 -29.27 -1.49 -25.73
CA TYR A 450 -29.88 -0.83 -26.88
C TYR A 450 -30.43 -1.84 -27.91
N ASP A 451 -29.69 -2.91 -28.20
CA ASP A 451 -30.11 -4.00 -29.07
C ASP A 451 -31.26 -4.79 -28.47
N GLN A 452 -31.28 -4.97 -27.14
CA GLN A 452 -32.42 -5.56 -26.44
C GLN A 452 -33.65 -4.65 -26.50
N GLU A 453 -33.50 -3.33 -26.27
CA GLU A 453 -34.59 -2.36 -26.42
C GLU A 453 -35.14 -2.31 -27.86
N ILE A 454 -34.26 -2.38 -28.88
CA ILE A 454 -34.65 -2.47 -30.28
C ILE A 454 -35.33 -3.80 -30.58
N THR A 455 -34.83 -4.92 -30.06
CA THR A 455 -35.42 -6.25 -30.25
C THR A 455 -36.83 -6.29 -29.65
N ASP A 456 -37.00 -5.78 -28.43
CA ASP A 456 -38.29 -5.68 -27.75
C ASP A 456 -39.24 -4.75 -28.52
N HIS A 457 -38.73 -3.65 -29.08
CA HIS A 457 -39.51 -2.75 -29.94
C HIS A 457 -40.04 -3.46 -31.21
N TRP A 458 -39.19 -4.21 -31.91
CA TRP A 458 -39.62 -4.93 -33.13
C TRP A 458 -40.54 -6.12 -32.83
N ALA A 459 -40.34 -6.81 -31.71
CA ALA A 459 -41.26 -7.85 -31.25
C ALA A 459 -42.67 -7.30 -31.02
N ALA A 460 -42.79 -6.12 -30.39
CA ALA A 460 -44.07 -5.46 -30.17
C ALA A 460 -44.77 -5.04 -31.48
N VAL A 461 -44.01 -4.66 -32.51
CA VAL A 461 -44.54 -4.33 -33.85
C VAL A 461 -45.05 -5.58 -34.56
N GLN A 462 -44.34 -6.71 -34.46
CA GLN A 462 -44.78 -7.99 -35.05
C GLN A 462 -46.08 -8.50 -34.42
N ASP A 463 -46.31 -8.27 -33.13
CA ASP A 463 -47.55 -8.67 -32.46
C ASP A 463 -48.78 -7.85 -32.90
N HIS A 464 -48.60 -6.75 -33.64
CA HIS A 464 -49.68 -5.88 -34.13
C HIS A 464 -49.96 -6.01 -35.64
N ILE A 465 -49.21 -6.86 -36.35
CA ILE A 465 -49.43 -7.23 -37.75
C ILE A 465 -50.10 -8.60 -37.78
#